data_AF-U1GR89-F1
#
_entry.id   AF-U1GR89-F1
#
_cell.length_a   1.000
_cell.length_b   1.000
_cell.length_c   1.000
_cell.angle_alpha   90.00
_cell.angle_beta   90.00
_cell.angle_gamma   90.00
#
_symmetry.space_group_name_H-M   'P 1'
#
loop_
_entity.id
_entity.type
_entity.pdbx_description
1 polymer ?
#
loop_
_entity_poly.entity_id
_entity_poly.type
_entity_poly.pdbx_seq_one_letter_code
_entity_poly.pdbx_strand_id
1 'polypeptide(L)'
;MPVSNEDIDDLVDRAVREIRAAREEGKRSTVVAKARELGIYKDCIHRRLRGDDLVDRAVREIRAAKEEGERSTVAAKARELGIHKDRIHRRLKGIGSRIGRKAANPKLSAIQEASLIRYILSLDEIGHSIQYNQISNIANAILLQDYTTNTPAPSIGSKWA
;
A
#
# COMPACT_ATOMS: atom_id res chain seq x y z
N MET A 1 -22.69 -12.81 5.81
CA MET A 1 -23.13 -11.58 5.12
C MET A 1 -21.92 -10.71 4.89
N PRO A 2 -21.67 -10.18 3.68
CA PRO A 2 -20.57 -9.24 3.49
C PRO A 2 -20.87 -7.98 4.29
N VAL A 3 -19.93 -7.59 5.15
CA VAL A 3 -19.97 -6.33 5.89
C VAL A 3 -20.07 -5.19 4.86
N SER A 4 -20.97 -4.23 5.07
CA SER A 4 -21.15 -3.14 4.11
C SER A 4 -19.88 -2.27 4.07
N ASN A 5 -19.60 -1.59 2.94
CA ASN A 5 -18.42 -0.71 2.85
C ASN A 5 -18.46 0.43 3.88
N GLU A 6 -19.64 0.83 4.34
CA GLU A 6 -19.87 1.84 5.36
C GLU A 6 -19.37 1.36 6.74
N ASP A 7 -19.61 0.08 7.06
CA ASP A 7 -19.11 -0.54 8.30
C ASP A 7 -17.58 -0.58 8.34
N ILE A 8 -16.91 -0.73 7.19
CA ILE A 8 -15.44 -0.82 7.12
C ILE A 8 -14.79 0.52 7.42
N ASP A 9 -15.32 1.63 6.90
CA ASP A 9 -14.76 2.96 7.16
C ASP A 9 -14.91 3.36 8.64
N ASP A 10 -16.04 3.02 9.26
CA ASP A 10 -16.26 3.21 10.71
C ASP A 10 -15.28 2.39 11.56
N LEU A 11 -15.03 1.14 11.18
CA LEU A 11 -14.03 0.29 11.83
C LEU A 11 -12.61 0.86 11.67
N VAL A 12 -12.26 1.38 10.49
CA VAL A 12 -10.97 2.05 10.25
C VAL A 12 -10.84 3.31 11.10
N ASP A 13 -11.89 4.12 11.20
CA ASP A 13 -11.86 5.35 12.02
C ASP A 13 -11.79 5.07 13.51
N ARG A 14 -12.52 4.06 13.98
CA ARG A 14 -12.38 3.55 15.35
C ARG A 14 -10.93 3.09 15.60
N ALA A 15 -10.37 2.27 14.72
CA ALA A 15 -8.98 1.81 14.85
C ALA A 15 -7.98 2.96 14.94
N VAL A 16 -8.12 3.97 14.08
CA VAL A 16 -7.24 5.14 14.04
C VAL A 16 -7.33 5.96 15.32
N ARG A 17 -8.54 6.17 15.85
CA ARG A 17 -8.75 6.86 17.14
C ARG A 17 -8.07 6.10 18.28
N GLU A 18 -8.31 4.80 18.39
CA GLU A 18 -7.69 3.96 19.43
C GLU A 18 -6.16 3.94 19.33
N ILE A 19 -5.59 3.89 18.12
CA ILE A 19 -4.14 3.94 17.91
C ILE A 19 -3.55 5.29 18.32
N ARG A 20 -4.25 6.41 18.04
CA ARG A 20 -3.81 7.75 18.46
C ARG A 20 -3.87 7.90 19.98
N ALA A 21 -4.99 7.53 20.61
CA ALA A 21 -5.15 7.56 22.06
C ALA A 21 -4.08 6.71 22.77
N ALA A 22 -3.82 5.49 22.28
CA ALA A 22 -2.77 4.65 22.83
C ALA A 22 -1.38 5.30 22.74
N ARG A 23 -1.08 6.03 21.65
CA ARG A 23 0.20 6.75 21.50
C ARG A 23 0.32 7.91 22.49
N GLU A 24 -0.77 8.63 22.74
CA GLU A 24 -0.83 9.70 23.74
C GLU A 24 -0.60 9.15 25.16
N GLU A 25 -1.14 7.97 25.45
CA GLU A 25 -0.92 7.25 26.72
C GLU A 25 0.45 6.55 26.81
N GLY A 26 1.34 6.73 25.83
CA GLY A 26 2.65 6.08 25.79
C GLY A 26 2.62 4.57 25.51
N LYS A 27 1.45 4.00 25.20
CA LYS A 27 1.28 2.58 24.86
C LYS A 27 1.66 2.33 23.40
N ARG A 28 2.47 1.28 23.16
CA ARG A 28 2.74 0.77 21.80
C ARG A 28 1.55 -0.05 21.29
N SER A 29 0.51 0.63 20.81
CA SER A 29 -0.53 0.01 20.00
C SER A 29 0.01 -0.31 18.60
N THR A 30 -0.14 -1.57 18.15
CA THR A 30 0.29 -1.99 16.81
C THR A 30 -0.87 -1.98 15.82
N VAL A 31 -0.66 -1.39 14.65
CA VAL A 31 -1.64 -1.36 13.55
C VAL A 31 -2.09 -2.78 13.15
N VAL A 32 -1.16 -3.74 13.18
CA VAL A 32 -1.43 -5.13 12.82
C VAL A 32 -2.36 -5.81 13.83
N ALA A 33 -2.17 -5.58 15.14
CA ALA A 33 -3.06 -6.14 16.15
C ALA A 33 -4.48 -5.59 15.99
N LYS A 34 -4.62 -4.28 15.78
CA LYS A 34 -5.93 -3.64 15.57
C LYS A 34 -6.62 -4.08 14.28
N ALA A 35 -5.85 -4.24 13.21
CA ALA A 35 -6.33 -4.80 11.95
C ALA A 35 -6.92 -6.22 12.14
N ARG A 36 -6.20 -7.09 12.86
CA ARG A 36 -6.67 -8.46 13.16
C ARG A 36 -7.90 -8.48 14.05
N GLU A 37 -7.93 -7.67 15.11
CA GLU A 37 -9.06 -7.55 16.05
C GLU A 37 -10.35 -7.17 15.35
N LEU A 38 -10.28 -6.21 14.42
CA LEU A 38 -11.43 -5.65 13.73
C LEU A 38 -11.74 -6.34 12.40
N GLY A 39 -10.96 -7.37 12.01
CA GLY A 39 -11.14 -8.07 10.74
C GLY A 39 -10.91 -7.18 9.50
N ILE A 40 -10.15 -6.10 9.64
CA ILE A 40 -9.87 -5.15 8.55
C ILE A 40 -8.42 -5.24 8.09
N TYR A 41 -8.18 -4.87 6.83
CA TYR A 41 -6.83 -4.88 6.30
C TYR A 41 -5.99 -3.71 6.87
N LYS A 42 -4.78 -4.01 7.36
CA LYS A 42 -3.90 -3.02 8.03
C LYS A 42 -3.57 -1.81 7.15
N ASP A 43 -3.55 -1.98 5.83
CA ASP A 43 -3.19 -0.89 4.92
C ASP A 43 -4.28 0.20 4.88
N CYS A 44 -5.54 -0.14 5.17
CA CYS A 44 -6.62 0.83 5.33
C CYS A 44 -6.34 1.78 6.50
N ILE A 45 -5.94 1.21 7.65
CA ILE A 45 -5.55 1.98 8.84
C ILE A 45 -4.31 2.84 8.54
N HIS A 46 -3.30 2.29 7.85
CA HIS A 46 -2.10 3.04 7.49
C HIS A 46 -2.39 4.21 6.55
N ARG A 47 -3.30 4.02 5.56
CA ARG A 47 -3.75 5.06 4.65
C ARG A 47 -4.38 6.23 5.41
N ARG A 48 -5.31 5.91 6.32
CA ARG A 48 -5.98 6.90 7.16
C ARG A 48 -5.02 7.60 8.14
N LEU A 49 -4.12 6.85 8.79
CA LEU A 49 -3.08 7.43 9.67
C LEU A 49 -2.14 8.39 8.94
N ARG A 50 -1.80 8.10 7.67
CA ARG A 50 -1.00 9.01 6.83
C ARG A 50 -1.81 10.17 6.26
N GLY A 51 -3.14 10.18 6.40
CA GLY A 51 -4.00 11.18 5.76
C GLY A 51 -3.99 11.09 4.23
N ASP A 52 -3.73 9.91 3.67
CA ASP A 52 -3.82 9.68 2.22
C ASP A 52 -5.26 9.96 1.72
N ASP A 53 -6.28 9.69 2.54
CA ASP A 53 -7.69 9.97 2.22
C ASP A 53 -7.99 11.47 2.13
N LEU A 54 -7.36 12.29 2.99
CA LEU A 54 -7.45 13.75 2.93
C LEU A 54 -6.79 14.29 1.66
N VAL A 55 -5.67 13.69 1.24
CA VAL A 55 -5.03 14.04 -0.04
C VAL A 55 -5.94 13.69 -1.21
N ASP A 56 -6.56 12.52 -1.19
CA ASP A 56 -7.47 12.08 -2.25
C ASP A 56 -8.75 12.92 -2.30
N ARG A 57 -9.27 13.33 -1.13
CA ARG A 57 -10.36 14.32 -1.02
C ARG A 57 -9.97 15.66 -1.65
N ALA A 58 -8.83 16.23 -1.27
CA ALA A 58 -8.34 17.49 -1.83
C ALA A 58 -8.21 17.44 -3.36
N VAL A 59 -7.70 16.32 -3.90
CA VAL A 59 -7.54 16.15 -5.34
C VAL A 59 -8.89 16.16 -6.07
N ARG A 60 -9.92 15.50 -5.50
CA ARG A 60 -11.27 15.50 -6.07
C ARG A 60 -11.85 16.91 -6.08
N GLU A 61 -11.79 17.61 -4.95
CA GLU A 61 -12.33 18.97 -4.82
C GLU A 61 -11.61 19.96 -5.73
N ILE A 62 -10.28 19.86 -5.87
CA ILE A 62 -9.51 20.72 -6.78
C ILE A 62 -9.86 20.45 -8.25
N ARG A 63 -10.13 19.18 -8.61
CA ARG A 63 -10.56 18.83 -9.97
C ARG A 63 -11.98 19.35 -10.24
N ALA A 64 -12.91 19.15 -9.32
CA ALA A 64 -14.28 19.65 -9.44
C ALA A 64 -14.32 21.19 -9.56
N ALA A 65 -13.60 21.91 -8.69
CA ALA A 65 -13.50 23.37 -8.77
C ALA A 65 -12.93 23.84 -10.12
N LYS A 66 -11.96 23.11 -10.68
CA LYS A 66 -11.40 23.41 -12.00
C LYS A 66 -12.41 23.20 -13.13
N GLU A 67 -13.24 22.17 -13.04
CA GLU A 67 -14.32 21.89 -14.00
C GLU A 67 -15.42 22.96 -13.93
N GLU A 68 -15.70 23.49 -12.74
CA GLU A 68 -16.65 24.58 -12.50
C GLU A 68 -16.08 25.99 -12.83
N GLY A 69 -14.82 26.07 -13.26
CA GLY A 69 -14.15 27.34 -13.59
C GLY A 69 -13.67 28.15 -12.37
N GLU A 70 -13.75 27.58 -11.17
CA GLU A 70 -13.31 28.20 -9.93
C GLU A 70 -11.79 28.05 -9.73
N ARG A 71 -11.14 29.11 -9.23
CA ARG A 71 -9.70 29.09 -8.90
C ARG A 71 -9.46 28.59 -7.47
N SER A 72 -9.65 27.29 -7.24
CA SER A 72 -9.15 26.66 -6.01
C SER A 72 -7.65 26.41 -6.10
N THR A 73 -6.88 26.96 -5.15
CA THR A 73 -5.42 26.76 -5.12
C THR A 73 -5.05 25.55 -4.26
N VAL A 74 -4.11 24.74 -4.74
CA VAL A 74 -3.55 23.60 -3.98
C VAL A 74 -3.07 24.04 -2.59
N ALA A 75 -2.50 25.24 -2.48
CA ALA A 75 -2.02 25.79 -1.21
C ALA A 75 -3.16 26.10 -0.24
N ALA A 76 -4.29 26.63 -0.70
CA ALA A 76 -5.46 26.85 0.15
C ALA A 76 -5.98 25.53 0.72
N LYS A 77 -6.15 24.52 -0.14
CA LYS A 77 -6.67 23.22 0.29
C LYS A 77 -5.72 22.46 1.21
N ALA A 78 -4.42 22.59 0.98
CA ALA A 78 -3.38 22.04 1.86
C ALA A 78 -3.47 22.60 3.29
N ARG A 79 -3.67 23.93 3.43
CA ARG A 79 -3.81 24.57 4.74
C ARG A 79 -5.09 24.15 5.44
N GLU A 80 -6.22 24.14 4.72
CA GLU A 80 -7.52 23.71 5.23
C GLU A 80 -7.46 22.29 5.83
N LEU A 81 -6.76 21.38 5.16
CA LEU A 81 -6.70 19.97 5.54
C LEU A 81 -5.49 19.60 6.40
N GLY A 82 -4.61 20.54 6.73
CA GLY A 82 -3.38 20.28 7.48
C GLY A 82 -2.42 19.29 6.79
N ILE A 83 -2.45 19.21 5.45
CA ILE A 83 -1.61 18.29 4.67
C ILE A 83 -0.55 19.06 3.88
N HIS A 84 0.62 18.43 3.69
CA HIS A 84 1.67 19.05 2.90
C HIS A 84 1.26 19.18 1.41
N LYS A 85 1.32 20.40 0.86
CA LYS A 85 0.92 20.74 -0.52
C LYS A 85 1.53 19.81 -1.58
N ASP A 86 2.77 19.36 -1.39
CA ASP A 86 3.46 18.50 -2.35
C ASP A 86 2.79 17.14 -2.52
N ARG A 87 2.10 16.63 -1.49
CA ARG A 87 1.35 15.38 -1.60
C ARG A 87 0.19 15.52 -2.56
N ILE A 88 -0.54 16.64 -2.48
CA ILE A 88 -1.63 16.97 -3.40
C ILE A 88 -1.07 17.17 -4.82
N HIS A 89 0.00 17.95 -4.98
CA HIS A 89 0.64 18.17 -6.28
C HIS A 89 1.09 16.86 -6.95
N ARG A 90 1.74 15.96 -6.20
CA ARG A 90 2.15 14.65 -6.71
C ARG A 90 0.95 13.85 -7.18
N ARG A 91 -0.13 13.83 -6.38
CA ARG A 91 -1.34 13.08 -6.71
C ARG A 91 -2.08 13.66 -7.92
N LEU A 92 -2.13 14.99 -8.08
CA LEU A 92 -2.63 15.65 -9.29
C LEU A 92 -1.83 15.28 -10.54
N LYS A 93 -0.51 15.07 -10.41
CA LYS A 93 0.38 14.58 -11.48
C LYS A 93 0.26 13.06 -11.73
N GLY A 94 -0.70 12.38 -11.10
CA GLY A 94 -0.88 10.92 -11.24
C GLY A 94 0.11 10.09 -10.43
N ILE A 95 0.93 10.71 -9.57
CA ILE A 95 1.86 9.99 -8.71
C ILE A 95 1.11 9.57 -7.45
N GLY A 96 0.67 8.31 -7.43
CA GLY A 96 0.02 7.68 -6.28
C GLY A 96 0.95 7.46 -5.09
N SER A 97 0.35 6.95 -4.00
CA SER A 97 1.13 6.44 -2.86
C SER A 97 2.11 5.35 -3.32
N ARG A 98 3.19 5.15 -2.57
CA ARG A 98 4.14 4.06 -2.83
C ARG A 98 3.47 2.68 -2.71
N ILE A 99 2.44 2.58 -1.87
CA ILE A 99 1.67 1.36 -1.69
C ILE A 99 0.82 1.12 -2.95
N GLY A 100 1.03 -0.03 -3.58
CA GLY A 100 0.37 -0.40 -4.84
C GLY A 100 1.03 0.15 -6.10
N ARG A 101 2.10 0.96 -5.98
CA ARG A 101 2.87 1.39 -7.15
C ARG A 101 3.78 0.24 -7.60
N LYS A 102 3.68 -0.15 -8.87
CA LYS A 102 4.61 -1.10 -9.48
C LYS A 102 6.04 -0.57 -9.38
N ALA A 103 6.99 -1.44 -9.04
CA ALA A 103 8.40 -1.09 -9.04
C ALA A 103 8.82 -0.61 -10.44
N ALA A 104 9.65 0.43 -10.50
CA ALA A 104 10.10 1.00 -11.77
C ALA A 104 10.93 -0.01 -12.59
N ASN A 105 11.70 -0.85 -11.91
CA ASN A 105 12.56 -1.87 -12.50
C ASN A 105 12.24 -3.23 -11.87
N PRO A 106 11.14 -3.90 -12.26
CA PRO A 106 10.81 -5.21 -11.74
C PRO A 106 11.87 -6.22 -12.20
N LYS A 107 12.37 -7.04 -11.27
CA LYS A 107 13.35 -8.09 -11.59
C LYS A 107 12.71 -9.30 -12.27
N LEU A 108 11.45 -9.58 -11.93
CA LEU A 108 10.65 -10.62 -12.54
C LEU A 108 9.74 -10.02 -13.61
N SER A 109 9.50 -10.78 -14.68
CA SER A 109 8.44 -10.49 -15.63
C SER A 109 7.06 -10.68 -14.98
N ALA A 110 6.00 -10.14 -15.59
CA ALA A 110 4.65 -10.29 -15.06
C ALA A 110 4.21 -11.77 -14.95
N ILE A 111 4.67 -12.63 -15.87
CA ILE A 111 4.39 -14.06 -15.85
C ILE A 111 5.13 -14.73 -14.69
N GLN A 112 6.41 -14.42 -14.52
CA GLN A 112 7.24 -14.94 -13.43
C GLN A 112 6.71 -14.51 -12.06
N GLU A 113 6.27 -13.26 -11.93
CA GLU A 113 5.63 -12.72 -10.74
C GLU A 113 4.31 -13.45 -10.43
N ALA A 114 3.48 -13.71 -11.45
CA ALA A 114 2.25 -14.48 -11.28
C ALA A 114 2.51 -15.93 -10.83
N SER A 115 3.56 -16.58 -11.35
CA SER A 115 3.97 -17.93 -10.92
C SER A 115 4.43 -17.93 -9.46
N LEU A 116 5.22 -16.93 -9.05
CA LEU A 116 5.67 -16.79 -7.66
C LEU A 116 4.49 -16.53 -6.71
N ILE A 117 3.51 -15.70 -7.12
CA ILE A 117 2.29 -15.45 -6.34
C ILE A 117 1.49 -16.74 -6.17
N ARG A 118 1.32 -17.55 -7.22
CA ARG A 118 0.63 -18.85 -7.12
C ARG A 118 1.31 -19.78 -6.13
N TYR A 119 2.64 -19.81 -6.12
CA TYR A 119 3.40 -20.58 -5.15
C TYR A 119 3.16 -20.09 -3.71
N ILE A 120 3.20 -18.77 -3.47
CA ILE A 120 2.90 -18.16 -2.17
C ILE A 120 1.49 -18.53 -1.71
N LEU A 121 0.50 -18.44 -2.59
CA LEU A 121 -0.89 -18.79 -2.28
C LEU A 121 -1.04 -20.29 -1.97
N SER A 122 -0.33 -21.17 -2.68
CA SER A 122 -0.37 -22.61 -2.37
C SER A 122 0.25 -22.94 -1.02
N LEU A 123 1.25 -22.17 -0.56
CA LEU A 123 1.83 -22.32 0.77
C LEU A 123 0.86 -21.88 1.87
N ASP A 124 0.13 -20.79 1.62
CA ASP A 124 -0.90 -20.29 2.53
C ASP A 124 -2.06 -21.28 2.67
N GLU A 125 -2.49 -21.91 1.56
CA GLU A 125 -3.56 -22.92 1.54
C GLU A 125 -3.23 -24.14 2.42
N ILE A 126 -1.98 -24.58 2.43
CA ILE A 126 -1.52 -25.69 3.27
C ILE A 126 -1.13 -25.25 4.70
N GLY A 127 -1.36 -23.99 5.06
CA GLY A 127 -1.03 -23.42 6.37
C GLY A 127 0.49 -23.30 6.64
N HIS A 128 1.31 -23.29 5.59
CA HIS A 128 2.76 -23.19 5.74
C HIS A 128 3.20 -21.73 5.90
N SER A 129 3.94 -21.45 6.97
CA SER A 129 4.51 -20.11 7.20
C SER A 129 5.60 -19.81 6.17
N ILE A 130 5.42 -18.73 5.41
CA ILE A 130 6.32 -18.36 4.33
C ILE A 130 7.55 -17.61 4.88
N GLN A 131 8.74 -18.09 4.51
CA GLN A 131 10.02 -17.44 4.82
C GLN A 131 10.55 -16.66 3.62
N TYR A 132 11.18 -15.51 3.86
CA TYR A 132 11.78 -14.68 2.81
C TYR A 132 12.82 -15.44 1.97
N ASN A 133 13.63 -16.30 2.61
CA ASN A 133 14.63 -17.11 1.91
C ASN A 133 14.00 -18.11 0.93
N GLN A 134 12.82 -18.67 1.26
CA GLN A 134 12.11 -19.58 0.36
C GLN A 134 11.63 -18.83 -0.89
N ILE A 135 10.97 -17.68 -0.71
CA ILE A 135 10.53 -16.82 -1.83
C ILE A 135 11.74 -16.43 -2.69
N SER A 136 12.84 -16.07 -2.05
CA SER A 136 14.06 -15.64 -2.72
C SER A 136 14.68 -16.74 -3.58
N ASN A 137 14.74 -17.96 -3.05
CA ASN A 137 15.28 -19.10 -3.78
C ASN A 137 14.41 -19.48 -4.98
N ILE A 138 13.08 -19.48 -4.81
CA ILE A 138 12.15 -19.78 -5.91
C ILE A 138 12.22 -18.71 -6.99
N ALA A 139 12.30 -17.43 -6.63
CA ALA A 139 12.46 -16.35 -7.59
C ALA A 139 13.76 -16.47 -8.40
N ASN A 140 14.88 -16.79 -7.74
CA ASN A 140 16.15 -17.06 -8.42
C ASN A 140 16.06 -18.30 -9.33
N ALA A 141 15.35 -19.36 -8.92
CA ALA A 141 15.16 -20.55 -9.74
C ALA A 141 14.36 -20.25 -11.01
N ILE A 142 13.28 -19.45 -10.90
CA ILE A 142 12.49 -18.99 -12.05
C ILE A 142 13.37 -18.16 -13.01
N LEU A 143 14.18 -17.23 -12.47
CA LEU A 143 15.09 -16.43 -13.27
C LEU A 143 16.14 -17.27 -13.98
N LEU A 144 16.69 -18.30 -13.32
CA LEU A 144 17.67 -19.21 -13.89
C LEU A 144 17.06 -20.07 -15.00
N GLN A 145 15.83 -20.55 -14.83
CA GLN A 145 15.16 -21.41 -15.81
C GLN A 145 14.87 -20.69 -17.14
N ASP A 146 14.48 -19.42 -17.07
CA ASP A 146 14.20 -18.61 -18.26
C ASP A 146 15.47 -18.01 -18.90
N TYR A 147 16.63 -18.23 -18.29
CA TYR A 147 17.88 -17.66 -18.75
C TYR A 147 18.54 -18.52 -19.83
N THR A 148 18.65 -17.98 -21.04
CA THR A 148 19.12 -18.72 -22.23
C THR A 148 20.48 -18.24 -22.76
N THR A 149 21.07 -17.19 -22.19
CA THR A 149 22.33 -16.60 -22.65
C THR A 149 23.55 -17.14 -21.90
N ASN A 150 24.75 -16.97 -22.47
CA ASN A 150 26.01 -17.50 -21.93
C ASN A 150 26.65 -16.60 -20.84
N THR A 151 25.84 -15.77 -20.19
CA THR A 151 26.25 -14.82 -19.13
C THR A 151 25.69 -15.29 -17.78
N PRO A 152 26.16 -14.77 -16.63
CA PRO A 152 25.56 -15.16 -15.36
C PRO A 152 24.10 -14.69 -15.27
N ALA A 153 23.20 -15.60 -14.87
CA ALA A 153 21.79 -15.30 -14.69
C ALA A 153 21.58 -14.19 -13.66
N PRO A 154 20.60 -13.29 -13.86
CA PRO A 154 20.29 -12.25 -12.90
C PRO A 154 19.80 -12.88 -11.60
N SER A 155 20.35 -12.41 -10.47
CA SER A 155 19.87 -12.79 -9.15
C SER A 155 19.11 -11.64 -8.50
N ILE A 156 18.14 -12.00 -7.65
CA ILE A 156 17.49 -11.05 -6.77
C ILE A 156 18.43 -10.67 -5.61
N GLY A 157 18.38 -9.41 -5.19
CA GLY A 157 19.23 -8.90 -4.10
C GLY A 157 18.71 -9.28 -2.71
N SER A 158 19.56 -9.15 -1.68
CA SER A 158 19.19 -9.39 -0.28
C SER A 158 18.11 -8.45 0.27
N LYS A 159 17.82 -7.34 -0.43
CA LYS A 159 16.77 -6.36 -0.10
C LYS A 159 15.60 -6.37 -1.09
N TRP A 160 15.35 -7.51 -1.73
CA TRP A 160 14.28 -7.69 -2.71
C TRP A 160 12.91 -7.91 -2.05
N ALA A 161 12.54 -7.00 -1.14
CA ALA A 161 11.26 -6.93 -0.42
C ALA A 161 10.65 -5.53 -0.49
#